data_AF-A0A3E1BAY2-F1
#
_entry.id   AF-A0A3E1BAY2-F1
#
_cell.length_a   1.000
_cell.length_b   1.000
_cell.length_c   1.000
_cell.angle_alpha   90.00
_cell.angle_beta   90.00
_cell.angle_gamma   90.00
#
_symmetry.space_group_name_H-M   'P 1'
#
loop_
_entity.id
_entity.type
_entity.pdbx_description
1 polymer ?
#
loop_
_entity_poly.entity_id
_entity_poly.type
_entity_poly.pdbx_seq_one_letter_code
_entity_poly.pdbx_strand_id
1 'polypeptide(L)'
;MDKKTAKLNNSRQVESKADFAARIGVTPGRISQLIRQGLPLDGARVNVSAALDWVAANVDRPSNAGAEGDGGLVAARIRAANALARSREFDLKAKAGLYMDRMEAIAWIRGQRAIVEGRLSALPATYAPFIAERLGVDPEHCQAALSEIVAALFDDLGDTVPPASLRELLQLAVKFTHGDDYATVEDDMPAARNA
;
A
#
# COMPACT_ATOMS: atom_id res chain seq x y z
N MET A 1 5.38 -8.65 -50.15
CA MET A 1 6.39 -7.57 -50.07
C MET A 1 5.75 -6.34 -50.71
N ASP A 2 5.48 -5.21 -50.06
CA ASP A 2 5.94 -4.70 -48.77
C ASP A 2 4.92 -3.70 -48.21
N LYS A 3 4.37 -3.99 -47.03
CA LYS A 3 3.64 -3.02 -46.18
C LYS A 3 4.61 -2.05 -45.46
N LYS A 4 5.81 -1.83 -46.01
CA LYS A 4 6.97 -1.29 -45.28
C LYS A 4 7.35 0.16 -45.62
N THR A 5 6.68 0.82 -46.56
CA THR A 5 7.07 2.16 -47.04
C THR A 5 6.13 3.30 -46.66
N ALA A 6 5.09 3.05 -45.85
CA ALA A 6 4.18 4.11 -45.38
C ALA A 6 4.59 4.76 -44.04
N LYS A 7 5.77 4.43 -43.48
CA LYS A 7 6.20 4.87 -42.13
C LYS A 7 7.50 5.69 -42.14
N LEU A 8 7.71 6.53 -43.16
CA LEU A 8 8.96 7.30 -43.33
C LEU A 8 8.83 8.83 -43.26
N ASN A 9 7.66 9.38 -42.92
CA ASN A 9 7.49 10.82 -42.68
C ASN A 9 6.99 11.11 -41.26
N ASN A 10 7.56 10.45 -40.23
CA ASN A 10 7.43 10.98 -38.87
C ASN A 10 8.48 12.08 -38.72
N SER A 11 8.07 13.29 -39.11
CA SER A 11 8.83 14.52 -39.10
C SER A 11 9.75 14.61 -37.88
N ARG A 12 11.07 14.68 -38.10
CA ARG A 12 12.03 15.10 -37.07
C ARG A 12 11.76 16.58 -36.77
N GLN A 13 10.72 16.84 -35.98
CA GLN A 13 10.40 18.18 -35.55
C GLN A 13 11.46 18.59 -34.54
N VAL A 14 12.35 19.47 -34.99
CA VAL A 14 13.39 20.08 -34.16
C VAL A 14 12.98 21.48 -33.80
N GLU A 15 13.10 21.84 -32.52
CA GLU A 15 12.72 23.17 -32.05
C GLU A 15 13.73 23.79 -31.10
N SER A 16 13.56 25.08 -30.82
CA SER A 16 14.47 25.76 -29.90
C SER A 16 14.24 25.26 -28.47
N LYS A 17 15.28 25.38 -27.63
CA LYS A 17 15.20 25.03 -26.20
C LYS A 17 14.11 25.83 -25.48
N ALA A 18 13.87 27.07 -25.90
CA ALA A 18 12.86 27.94 -25.31
C ALA A 18 11.43 27.48 -25.69
N ASP A 19 11.22 27.10 -26.95
CA ASP A 19 9.92 26.61 -27.42
C ASP A 19 9.57 25.27 -26.77
N PHE A 20 10.56 24.38 -26.62
CA PHE A 20 10.37 23.11 -25.92
C PHE A 20 10.11 23.31 -24.43
N ALA A 21 10.79 24.26 -23.79
CA ALA A 21 10.54 24.64 -22.39
C ALA A 21 9.07 25.07 -22.19
N ALA A 22 8.58 25.96 -23.08
CA ALA A 22 7.22 26.45 -23.04
C ALA A 22 6.21 25.31 -23.27
N ARG A 23 6.51 24.38 -24.18
CA ARG A 23 5.64 23.24 -24.47
C ARG A 23 5.46 22.30 -23.28
N ILE A 24 6.54 21.94 -22.60
CA ILE A 24 6.47 21.01 -21.45
C ILE A 24 6.19 21.73 -20.13
N GLY A 25 5.98 23.05 -20.16
CA GLY A 25 5.60 23.86 -19.00
C GLY A 25 6.72 24.02 -17.96
N VAL A 26 7.98 24.08 -18.39
CA VAL A 26 9.13 24.24 -17.48
C VAL A 26 9.93 25.50 -17.80
N THR A 27 10.73 25.97 -16.83
CA THR A 27 11.57 27.15 -17.03
C THR A 27 12.78 26.85 -17.92
N PRO A 28 13.38 27.86 -18.60
CA PRO A 28 14.60 27.67 -19.41
C PRO A 28 15.79 27.10 -18.62
N GLY A 29 15.88 27.44 -17.32
CA GLY A 29 16.87 26.86 -16.41
C GLY A 29 16.67 25.35 -16.20
N ARG A 30 15.41 24.89 -16.08
CA ARG A 30 15.10 23.47 -15.96
C ARG A 30 15.44 22.69 -17.22
N ILE A 31 15.15 23.24 -18.41
CA ILE A 31 15.60 22.62 -19.68
C ILE A 31 17.13 22.47 -19.71
N SER A 32 17.88 23.46 -19.25
CA SER A 32 19.35 23.40 -19.22
C SER A 32 19.85 22.29 -18.29
N GLN A 33 19.15 22.00 -17.20
CA GLN A 33 19.43 20.85 -16.32
C GLN A 33 19.07 19.52 -17.01
N LEU A 34 17.91 19.41 -17.65
CA LEU A 34 17.50 18.19 -18.36
C LEU A 34 18.48 17.84 -19.50
N ILE A 35 19.01 18.85 -20.20
CA ILE A 35 20.08 18.65 -21.19
C ILE A 35 21.33 18.04 -20.56
N ARG A 36 21.75 18.52 -19.38
CA ARG A 36 22.88 17.91 -18.64
C ARG A 36 22.59 16.50 -18.17
N GLN A 37 21.31 16.16 -17.96
CA GLN A 37 20.86 14.83 -17.58
C GLN A 37 20.70 13.86 -18.77
N GLY A 38 20.89 14.33 -20.01
CA GLY A 38 20.87 13.49 -21.20
C GLY A 38 19.64 13.67 -22.10
N LEU A 39 18.91 14.79 -21.99
CA LEU A 39 17.82 15.10 -22.91
C LEU A 39 18.32 15.05 -24.38
N PRO A 40 17.68 14.27 -25.27
CA PRO A 40 18.07 14.15 -26.66
C PRO A 40 18.06 15.49 -27.41
N LEU A 41 19.22 15.86 -27.95
CA LEU A 41 19.41 17.03 -28.80
C LEU A 41 19.81 16.61 -30.21
N ASP A 42 19.38 17.40 -31.19
CA ASP A 42 19.87 17.37 -32.57
C ASP A 42 20.69 18.65 -32.81
N GLY A 43 22.01 18.54 -32.59
CA GLY A 43 22.91 19.69 -32.52
C GLY A 43 22.56 20.63 -31.36
N ALA A 44 22.13 21.86 -31.68
CA ALA A 44 21.74 22.87 -30.70
C ALA A 44 20.22 22.91 -30.41
N ARG A 45 19.43 22.09 -31.11
CA ARG A 45 17.95 22.09 -31.06
C ARG A 45 17.43 20.82 -30.42
N VAL A 46 16.22 20.88 -29.86
CA VAL A 46 15.60 19.73 -29.20
C VAL A 46 14.84 18.92 -30.25
N ASN A 47 15.14 17.62 -30.35
CA ASN A 47 14.31 16.70 -31.14
C ASN A 47 13.05 16.38 -30.34
N VAL A 48 11.92 16.96 -30.73
CA VAL A 48 10.68 16.94 -29.94
C VAL A 48 10.22 15.53 -29.62
N SER A 49 10.24 14.63 -30.59
CA SER A 49 9.76 13.26 -30.41
C SER A 49 10.59 12.49 -29.37
N ALA A 50 11.91 12.42 -29.59
CA ALA A 50 12.83 11.73 -28.69
C ALA A 50 12.90 12.40 -27.31
N ALA A 51 12.79 13.73 -27.24
CA ALA A 51 12.82 14.47 -26.00
C ALA A 51 11.55 14.26 -25.16
N LEU A 52 10.37 14.15 -25.77
CA LEU A 52 9.13 13.81 -25.05
C LEU A 52 9.17 12.39 -24.49
N ASP A 53 9.64 11.42 -25.28
CA ASP A 53 9.79 10.03 -24.84
C ASP A 53 10.79 9.93 -23.68
N TRP A 54 11.91 10.65 -23.78
CA TRP A 54 12.92 10.71 -22.73
C TRP A 54 12.37 11.37 -21.46
N VAL A 55 11.62 12.47 -21.57
CA VAL A 55 11.01 13.15 -20.42
C VAL A 55 9.99 12.25 -19.73
N ALA A 56 9.15 11.53 -20.47
CA ALA A 56 8.17 10.60 -19.91
C ALA A 56 8.84 9.44 -19.15
N ALA A 57 10.01 8.99 -19.60
CA ALA A 57 10.73 7.88 -18.99
C ALA A 57 11.69 8.29 -17.85
N ASN A 58 12.19 9.53 -17.84
CA ASN A 58 13.29 9.93 -16.94
C ASN A 58 12.95 11.09 -16.01
N VAL A 59 11.80 11.75 -16.21
CA VAL A 59 11.36 12.86 -15.36
C VAL A 59 10.06 12.45 -14.69
N ASP A 60 10.17 12.02 -13.44
CA ASP A 60 9.02 11.98 -12.55
C ASP A 60 8.41 13.37 -12.54
N ARG A 61 7.18 13.45 -13.07
CA ARG A 61 6.41 14.69 -13.08
C ARG A 61 6.40 15.19 -11.64
N PRO A 62 6.96 16.37 -11.32
CA PRO A 62 7.04 16.80 -9.94
C PRO A 62 5.62 16.90 -9.42
N SER A 63 5.26 16.00 -8.51
CA SER A 63 4.00 16.01 -7.80
C SER A 63 4.03 17.16 -6.80
N ASN A 64 4.03 18.41 -7.28
CA ASN A 64 3.87 19.64 -6.49
C ASN A 64 4.56 19.62 -5.11
N ALA A 65 5.78 19.08 -5.01
CA ALA A 65 6.46 18.86 -3.73
C ALA A 65 7.51 19.94 -3.40
N GLY A 66 7.38 21.15 -3.97
CA GLY A 66 8.40 22.19 -3.78
C GLY A 66 7.99 23.60 -4.18
N ALA A 67 6.76 24.03 -3.87
CA ALA A 67 6.37 25.44 -3.96
C ALA A 67 6.29 26.07 -2.56
N GLU A 68 7.42 26.12 -1.87
CA GLU A 68 7.65 27.13 -0.84
C GLU A 68 8.06 28.42 -1.56
N GLY A 69 7.23 29.46 -1.43
CA GLY A 69 7.47 30.78 -2.00
C GLY A 69 6.58 31.10 -3.20
N ASP A 70 5.56 31.92 -2.96
CA ASP A 70 4.79 32.66 -3.98
C ASP A 70 3.73 31.89 -4.80
N GLY A 71 3.09 30.88 -4.20
CA GLY A 71 1.87 30.28 -4.71
C GLY A 71 0.62 31.04 -4.24
N GLY A 72 0.34 32.18 -4.88
CA GLY A 72 -0.77 33.09 -4.57
C GLY A 72 -2.14 32.41 -4.41
N LEU A 73 -3.06 33.12 -3.75
CA LEU A 73 -4.44 32.78 -3.32
C LEU A 73 -5.16 31.63 -4.07
N VAL A 74 -4.95 31.50 -5.37
CA VAL A 74 -5.42 30.41 -6.23
C VAL A 74 -4.92 29.03 -5.78
N ALA A 75 -3.63 28.86 -5.46
CA ALA A 75 -3.08 27.58 -5.00
C ALA A 75 -3.62 27.19 -3.61
N ALA A 76 -3.83 28.17 -2.73
CA ALA A 76 -4.52 27.96 -1.45
C ALA A 76 -5.98 27.53 -1.67
N ARG A 77 -6.70 28.17 -2.60
CA ARG A 77 -8.08 27.82 -2.95
C ARG A 77 -8.21 26.42 -3.54
N ILE A 78 -7.28 26.01 -4.41
CA ILE A 78 -7.26 24.65 -4.97
C ILE A 78 -7.02 23.61 -3.86
N ARG A 79 -6.08 23.87 -2.93
CA ARG A 79 -5.85 22.98 -1.77
C ARG A 79 -7.09 22.87 -0.88
N ALA A 80 -7.74 24.00 -0.57
CA ALA A 80 -8.96 24.01 0.22
C ALA A 80 -10.11 23.25 -0.47
N ALA A 81 -10.29 23.44 -1.78
CA ALA A 81 -11.30 22.73 -2.56
C ALA A 81 -11.04 21.22 -2.58
N ASN A 82 -9.79 20.79 -2.77
CA ASN A 82 -9.41 19.38 -2.74
C ASN A 82 -9.60 18.75 -1.36
N ALA A 83 -9.25 19.47 -0.28
CA ALA A 83 -9.47 19.00 1.08
C ALA A 83 -10.97 18.81 1.38
N LEU A 84 -11.80 19.76 0.94
CA LEU A 84 -13.25 19.67 1.09
C LEU A 84 -13.85 18.52 0.26
N ALA A 85 -13.37 18.31 -0.96
CA ALA A 85 -13.81 17.18 -1.79
C ALA A 85 -13.50 15.84 -1.11
N ARG A 86 -12.29 15.67 -0.57
CA ARG A 86 -11.91 14.46 0.19
C ARG A 86 -12.75 14.26 1.45
N SER A 87 -13.05 15.33 2.18
CA SER A 87 -13.93 15.25 3.36
C SER A 87 -15.32 14.73 2.98
N ARG A 88 -15.89 15.24 1.87
CA ARG A 88 -17.21 14.81 1.40
C ARG A 88 -17.19 13.37 0.90
N GLU A 89 -16.14 12.95 0.20
CA GLU A 89 -15.97 11.56 -0.20
C GLU A 89 -15.88 10.62 1.01
N PHE A 90 -15.17 11.03 2.05
CA PHE A 90 -15.10 10.28 3.30
C PHE A 90 -16.48 10.18 3.96
N ASP A 91 -17.21 11.29 4.08
CA ASP A 91 -18.56 11.30 4.67
C ASP A 91 -19.55 10.42 3.90
N LEU A 92 -19.48 10.43 2.55
CA LEU A 92 -20.32 9.58 1.71
C LEU A 92 -19.99 8.10 1.94
N LYS A 93 -18.72 7.74 2.03
CA LYS A 93 -18.30 6.36 2.30
C LYS A 93 -18.66 5.92 3.73
N ALA A 94 -18.55 6.81 4.71
CA ALA A 94 -18.98 6.55 6.09
C ALA A 94 -20.50 6.31 6.15
N LYS A 95 -21.30 7.15 5.48
CA LYS A 95 -22.75 6.95 5.36
C LYS A 95 -23.15 5.71 4.57
N ALA A 96 -22.32 5.30 3.60
CA ALA A 96 -22.49 4.05 2.87
C ALA A 96 -22.09 2.81 3.69
N GLY A 97 -21.65 2.98 4.94
CA GLY A 97 -21.28 1.87 5.83
C GLY A 97 -19.93 1.24 5.50
N LEU A 98 -19.09 1.90 4.69
CA LEU A 98 -17.76 1.38 4.33
C LEU A 98 -16.70 1.66 5.40
N TYR A 99 -17.04 2.45 6.42
CA TYR A 99 -16.18 2.76 7.55
C TYR A 99 -16.92 2.44 8.85
N MET A 100 -16.23 1.75 9.75
CA MET A 100 -16.68 1.50 11.12
C MET A 100 -16.00 2.52 12.03
N ASP A 101 -16.74 3.02 13.03
CA ASP A 101 -16.15 3.87 14.05
C ASP A 101 -15.03 3.12 14.81
N ARG A 102 -13.97 3.82 15.18
CA ARG A 102 -12.81 3.18 15.82
C ARG A 102 -13.18 2.57 17.17
N MET A 103 -14.01 3.24 17.96
CA MET A 103 -14.42 2.72 19.27
C MET A 103 -15.36 1.53 19.10
N GLU A 104 -16.26 1.58 18.13
CA GLU A 104 -17.11 0.45 17.75
C GLU A 104 -16.28 -0.75 17.28
N ALA A 105 -15.26 -0.53 16.45
CA ALA A 105 -14.34 -1.57 15.99
C ALA A 105 -13.63 -2.26 17.15
N ILE A 106 -13.10 -1.47 18.09
CA ILE A 106 -12.42 -1.99 19.27
C ILE A 106 -13.39 -2.77 20.16
N ALA A 107 -14.61 -2.25 20.36
CA ALA A 107 -15.64 -2.93 21.15
C ALA A 107 -16.04 -4.27 20.50
N TRP A 108 -16.22 -4.30 19.18
CA TRP A 108 -16.52 -5.51 18.43
C TRP A 108 -15.40 -6.54 18.54
N ILE A 109 -14.14 -6.14 18.33
CA ILE A 109 -12.96 -7.03 18.46
C ILE A 109 -12.89 -7.62 19.88
N ARG A 110 -13.07 -6.79 20.91
CA ARG A 110 -13.08 -7.25 22.32
C ARG A 110 -14.24 -8.22 22.59
N GLY A 111 -15.42 -7.95 22.04
CA GLY A 111 -16.57 -8.83 22.13
C GLY A 111 -16.30 -10.19 21.48
N GLN A 112 -15.72 -10.21 20.27
CA GLN A 112 -15.32 -11.45 19.60
C GLN A 112 -14.29 -12.23 20.41
N ARG A 113 -13.27 -11.55 20.96
CA ARG A 113 -12.28 -12.17 21.83
C ARG A 113 -12.94 -12.85 23.03
N ALA A 114 -13.83 -12.16 23.73
CA ALA A 114 -14.53 -12.72 24.90
C ALA A 114 -15.38 -13.96 24.53
N ILE A 115 -16.03 -13.96 23.36
CA ILE A 115 -16.78 -15.13 22.87
C ILE A 115 -15.85 -16.32 22.63
N VAL A 116 -14.71 -16.10 21.98
CA VAL A 116 -13.72 -17.14 21.69
C VAL A 116 -13.12 -17.69 22.99
N GLU A 117 -12.70 -16.82 23.91
CA GLU A 117 -12.15 -17.20 25.21
C GLU A 117 -13.17 -17.99 26.05
N GLY A 118 -14.43 -17.59 26.05
CA GLY A 118 -15.50 -18.32 26.72
C GLY A 118 -15.73 -19.72 26.13
N ARG A 119 -15.63 -19.87 24.80
CA ARG A 119 -15.75 -21.18 24.15
C ARG A 119 -14.56 -22.09 24.43
N LEU A 120 -13.34 -21.55 24.35
CA LEU A 120 -12.11 -22.29 24.60
C LEU A 120 -12.03 -22.75 26.06
N SER A 121 -12.35 -21.87 27.02
CA SER A 121 -12.35 -22.22 28.45
C SER A 121 -13.42 -23.26 28.82
N ALA A 122 -14.50 -23.38 28.04
CA ALA A 122 -15.51 -24.41 28.22
C ALA A 122 -15.13 -25.78 27.61
N LEU A 123 -14.09 -25.85 26.75
CA LEU A 123 -13.71 -27.09 26.07
C LEU A 123 -13.37 -28.24 27.03
N PRO A 124 -12.59 -28.06 28.11
CA PRO A 124 -12.24 -29.16 29.01
C PRO A 124 -13.49 -29.82 29.60
N ALA A 125 -14.41 -29.03 30.17
CA ALA A 125 -15.64 -29.56 30.74
C ALA A 125 -16.55 -30.21 29.69
N THR A 126 -16.56 -29.68 28.46
CA THR A 126 -17.44 -30.16 27.39
C THR A 126 -16.95 -31.47 26.76
N TYR A 127 -15.65 -31.58 26.50
CA TYR A 127 -15.08 -32.67 25.70
C TYR A 127 -14.29 -33.70 26.51
N ALA A 128 -13.88 -33.40 27.75
CA ALA A 128 -13.17 -34.38 28.58
C ALA A 128 -13.93 -35.68 28.79
N PRO A 129 -15.26 -35.70 29.05
CA PRO A 129 -15.97 -36.96 29.25
C PRO A 129 -15.92 -37.87 28.01
N PHE A 130 -16.10 -37.29 26.82
CA PHE A 130 -16.05 -38.02 25.55
C PHE A 130 -14.66 -38.57 25.25
N ILE A 131 -13.61 -37.77 25.50
CA ILE A 131 -12.22 -38.19 25.30
C ILE A 131 -11.86 -39.29 26.30
N ALA A 132 -12.27 -39.13 27.55
CA ALA A 132 -12.03 -40.07 28.63
C ALA A 132 -12.65 -41.44 28.34
N GLU A 133 -13.93 -41.46 27.91
CA GLU A 133 -14.62 -42.68 27.50
C GLU A 133 -13.89 -43.36 26.33
N ARG A 134 -13.50 -42.60 25.30
CA ARG A 134 -12.84 -43.15 24.12
C ARG A 134 -11.46 -43.73 24.39
N LEU A 135 -10.73 -43.17 25.36
CA LEU A 135 -9.37 -43.58 25.70
C LEU A 135 -9.32 -44.52 26.92
N GLY A 136 -10.46 -44.76 27.59
CA GLY A 136 -10.52 -45.57 28.81
C GLY A 136 -9.75 -44.95 29.98
N VAL A 137 -9.69 -43.62 30.06
CA VAL A 137 -9.01 -42.87 31.14
C VAL A 137 -10.02 -42.25 32.09
N ASP A 138 -9.56 -41.87 33.28
CA ASP A 138 -10.40 -41.19 34.26
C ASP A 138 -10.86 -39.80 33.75
N PRO A 139 -12.18 -39.49 33.78
CA PRO A 139 -12.70 -38.22 33.29
C PRO A 139 -12.16 -36.98 34.01
N GLU A 140 -11.93 -37.06 35.33
CA GLU A 140 -11.43 -35.92 36.10
C GLU A 140 -9.98 -35.60 35.73
N HIS A 141 -9.12 -36.63 35.61
CA HIS A 141 -7.76 -36.46 35.12
C HIS A 141 -7.71 -35.93 33.67
N CYS A 142 -8.59 -36.42 32.79
CA CYS A 142 -8.67 -35.93 31.41
C CYS A 142 -9.08 -34.45 31.36
N GLN A 143 -10.03 -34.03 32.20
CA GLN A 143 -10.47 -32.64 32.28
C GLN A 143 -9.36 -31.74 32.83
N ALA A 144 -8.63 -32.19 33.85
CA ALA A 144 -7.51 -31.45 34.41
C ALA A 144 -6.41 -31.22 33.34
N ALA A 145 -6.00 -32.28 32.64
CA ALA A 145 -5.00 -32.19 31.58
C ALA A 145 -5.42 -31.25 30.44
N LEU A 146 -6.69 -31.29 30.00
CA LEU A 146 -7.20 -30.37 28.98
C LEU A 146 -7.25 -28.92 29.49
N SER A 147 -7.57 -28.71 30.77
CA SER A 147 -7.59 -27.37 31.37
C SER A 147 -6.19 -26.76 31.42
N GLU A 148 -5.16 -27.56 31.73
CA GLU A 148 -3.76 -27.12 31.70
C GLU A 148 -3.32 -26.73 30.27
N ILE A 149 -3.67 -27.53 29.27
CA ILE A 149 -3.36 -27.23 27.86
C ILE A 149 -4.03 -25.91 27.42
N VAL A 150 -5.32 -25.73 27.75
CA VAL A 150 -6.05 -24.50 27.41
C VAL A 150 -5.48 -23.29 28.13
N ALA A 151 -5.05 -23.43 29.39
CA ALA A 151 -4.38 -22.36 30.13
C ALA A 151 -3.05 -21.98 29.48
N ALA A 152 -2.21 -22.96 29.14
CA ALA A 152 -0.94 -22.71 28.44
C ALA A 152 -1.15 -22.02 27.09
N LEU A 153 -2.18 -22.43 26.33
CA LEU A 153 -2.54 -21.78 25.08
C LEU A 153 -2.91 -20.30 25.27
N PHE A 154 -3.62 -19.97 26.36
CA PHE A 154 -3.95 -18.58 26.65
C PHE A 154 -2.75 -17.75 27.08
N ASP A 155 -1.80 -18.33 27.82
CA ASP A 155 -0.55 -17.65 28.18
C ASP A 155 0.28 -17.34 26.92
N ASP A 156 0.44 -18.32 26.02
CA ASP A 156 1.12 -18.13 24.73
C ASP A 156 0.44 -17.06 23.86
N LEU A 157 -0.90 -17.02 23.85
CA LEU A 157 -1.68 -15.99 23.16
C LEU A 157 -1.55 -14.62 23.86
N GLY A 158 -1.48 -14.60 25.19
CA GLY A 158 -1.36 -13.39 26.00
C GLY A 158 -0.03 -12.68 25.83
N ASP A 159 1.05 -13.43 25.58
CA ASP A 159 2.40 -12.92 25.30
C ASP A 159 2.56 -12.35 23.89
N THR A 160 1.55 -12.50 23.01
CA THR A 160 1.57 -11.84 21.72
C THR A 160 1.36 -10.33 21.90
N VAL A 161 2.42 -9.56 21.65
CA VAL A 161 2.37 -8.09 21.68
C VAL A 161 1.26 -7.63 20.73
N PRO A 162 0.27 -6.86 21.21
CA PRO A 162 -0.77 -6.37 20.34
C PRO A 162 -0.10 -5.51 19.25
N PRO A 163 -0.41 -5.74 17.96
CA PRO A 163 0.16 -4.97 16.87
C PRO A 163 0.02 -3.46 17.14
N ALA A 164 1.12 -2.74 16.96
CA ALA A 164 1.30 -1.35 17.33
C ALA A 164 0.35 -0.41 16.55
N SER A 165 -0.28 -0.90 15.47
CA SER A 165 -1.22 -0.12 14.68
C SER A 165 -2.39 -0.91 14.10
N LEU A 166 -3.47 -0.20 13.80
CA LEU A 166 -4.63 -0.71 13.03
C LEU A 166 -4.22 -1.26 11.65
N ARG A 167 -3.14 -0.73 11.07
CA ARG A 167 -2.56 -1.22 9.82
C ARG A 167 -1.97 -2.61 9.98
N GLU A 168 -1.27 -2.87 11.08
CA GLU A 168 -0.73 -4.19 11.41
C GLU A 168 -1.84 -5.18 11.76
N LEU A 169 -2.90 -4.75 12.47
CA LEU A 169 -4.10 -5.57 12.67
C LEU A 169 -4.76 -5.98 11.36
N LEU A 170 -4.90 -5.04 10.41
CA LEU A 170 -5.47 -5.32 9.10
C LEU A 170 -4.57 -6.24 8.27
N GLN A 171 -3.25 -6.06 8.32
CA GLN A 171 -2.30 -6.96 7.68
C GLN A 171 -2.34 -8.37 8.29
N LEU A 172 -2.49 -8.48 9.62
CA LEU A 172 -2.65 -9.76 10.30
C LEU A 172 -3.99 -10.43 9.93
N ALA A 173 -5.08 -9.68 9.88
CA ALA A 173 -6.39 -10.18 9.47
C ALA A 173 -6.42 -10.65 8.01
N VAL A 174 -5.69 -9.96 7.11
CA VAL A 174 -5.52 -10.40 5.71
C VAL A 174 -4.70 -11.70 5.64
N LYS A 175 -3.64 -11.84 6.44
CA LYS A 175 -2.84 -13.08 6.54
C LYS A 175 -3.66 -14.26 7.06
N PHE A 176 -4.51 -14.06 8.06
CA PHE A 176 -5.37 -15.13 8.60
C PHE A 176 -6.53 -15.54 7.68
N THR A 177 -6.97 -14.65 6.79
CA THR A 177 -8.06 -14.95 5.83
C THR A 177 -7.56 -15.56 4.52
N HIS A 178 -6.28 -15.37 4.19
CA HIS A 178 -5.64 -15.93 3.01
C HIS A 178 -4.43 -16.74 3.50
N GLY A 179 -4.69 -17.97 3.99
CA GLY A 179 -3.65 -18.83 4.54
C GLY A 179 -2.43 -18.91 3.62
N ASP A 180 -1.26 -18.54 4.16
CA ASP A 180 0.14 -18.78 3.76
C ASP A 180 0.54 -19.01 2.28
N ASP A 181 -0.26 -18.60 1.29
CA ASP A 181 0.11 -18.61 -0.13
C ASP A 181 0.70 -17.26 -0.59
N TYR A 182 1.61 -16.73 0.21
CA TYR A 182 2.63 -15.81 -0.28
C TYR A 182 4.01 -16.39 0.00
N ALA A 183 4.36 -17.43 -0.76
CA ALA A 183 5.75 -17.69 -1.08
C ALA A 183 6.36 -16.40 -1.66
N THR A 184 7.26 -15.81 -0.87
CA THR A 184 8.44 -15.02 -1.28
C THR A 184 8.37 -14.42 -2.68
N VAL A 185 8.02 -13.13 -2.77
CA VAL A 185 8.53 -12.25 -3.84
C VAL A 185 9.74 -11.50 -3.28
N GLU A 186 10.76 -12.27 -2.92
CA GLU A 186 12.16 -11.82 -2.82
C GLU A 186 12.87 -12.34 -4.07
N ASP A 187 12.59 -11.79 -5.25
CA ASP A 187 13.42 -12.05 -6.43
C ASP A 187 13.21 -10.94 -7.48
N ASP A 188 13.85 -9.79 -7.25
CA ASP A 188 14.45 -8.92 -8.30
C ASP A 188 15.09 -7.65 -7.70
N MET A 189 15.96 -7.82 -6.69
CA MET A 189 16.99 -6.80 -6.43
C MET A 189 18.27 -7.22 -7.15
N PRO A 190 18.66 -6.55 -8.25
CA PRO A 190 19.97 -6.77 -8.83
C PRO A 190 21.05 -6.30 -7.85
N ALA A 191 21.97 -7.22 -7.59
CA ALA A 191 23.09 -7.12 -6.67
C ALA A 191 23.85 -5.78 -6.76
N ALA A 192 24.06 -5.18 -5.60
CA ALA A 192 25.11 -4.19 -5.41
C ALA A 192 26.45 -4.83 -5.79
N ARG A 193 27.01 -4.39 -6.93
CA ARG A 193 28.40 -4.64 -7.30
C ARG A 193 29.28 -3.53 -6.74
N ASN A 194 30.25 -3.96 -5.96
CA ASN A 194 31.43 -3.27 -5.45
C ASN A 194 31.92 -2.05 -6.25
N ALA A 195 32.15 -0.95 -5.53
CA ALA A 195 33.36 -0.13 -5.56
C ALA A 195 33.48 0.61 -4.22
#